data_AF-A0A5C3PBW8-F1
#
_entry.id   AF-A0A5C3PBW8-F1
#
_cell.length_a   1.000
_cell.length_b   1.000
_cell.length_c   1.000
_cell.angle_alpha   90.00
_cell.angle_beta   90.00
_cell.angle_gamma   90.00
#
_symmetry.space_group_name_H-M   'P 1'
#
loop_
_entity.id
_entity.type
_entity.pdbx_description
1 polymer ?
#
loop_
_entity_poly.entity_id
_entity_poly.type
_entity_poly.pdbx_seq_one_letter_code
_entity_poly.pdbx_strand_id
1 'polypeptide(L)'
;MRLPSTPTLSQVCAAQPYLKLTSTKPREALVRLLTSDHPFGIEVGRRRSPPVPPNCRICRFCRQKAALEDEMHVLFTCEDARLQHIRETQLLQLLLPLLPGARQLFRRLEPLAFLNFVMGKERLLAVFAHYVLDVFQLVDTVPFFSVPSDSPLAGPVGVNATV
;
A
#
# COMPACT_ATOMS: atom_id res chain seq x y z
N MET A 1 -23.24 -9.00 -16.54
CA MET A 1 -22.03 -9.48 -15.83
C MET A 1 -22.32 -10.87 -15.29
N ARG A 2 -21.61 -11.91 -15.76
CA ARG A 2 -21.65 -13.21 -15.06
C ARG A 2 -20.76 -13.06 -13.83
N LEU A 3 -21.34 -13.19 -12.64
CA LEU A 3 -20.54 -13.39 -11.43
C LEU A 3 -19.67 -14.64 -11.67
N PRO A 4 -18.37 -14.60 -11.38
CA PRO A 4 -17.53 -15.78 -11.48
C PRO A 4 -18.12 -16.86 -10.56
N SER A 5 -17.97 -18.12 -11.00
CA SER A 5 -18.36 -19.30 -10.23
C SER A 5 -17.87 -19.19 -8.80
N THR A 6 -18.66 -19.64 -7.82
CA THR A 6 -18.26 -19.67 -6.41
C THR A 6 -16.90 -20.36 -6.28
N PRO A 7 -15.88 -19.69 -5.71
CA PRO A 7 -14.55 -20.29 -5.62
C PRO A 7 -14.63 -21.53 -4.73
N THR A 8 -13.95 -22.60 -5.14
CA THR A 8 -13.85 -23.83 -4.33
C THR A 8 -12.89 -23.60 -3.17
N LEU A 9 -13.01 -24.39 -2.09
CA LEU A 9 -12.05 -24.35 -0.98
C LEU A 9 -10.60 -24.58 -1.46
N SER A 10 -10.40 -25.45 -2.46
CA SER A 10 -9.08 -25.67 -3.05
C SER A 10 -8.51 -24.43 -3.73
N GLN A 11 -9.37 -23.56 -4.30
CA GLN A 11 -8.95 -22.31 -4.92
C GLN A 11 -8.65 -21.23 -3.88
N VAL A 12 -9.46 -21.15 -2.82
CA VAL A 12 -9.26 -20.21 -1.70
C VAL A 12 -7.99 -20.56 -0.90
N CYS A 13 -7.76 -21.85 -0.63
CA CYS A 13 -6.61 -22.33 0.13
C CYS A 13 -5.38 -22.60 -0.75
N ALA A 14 -5.41 -22.23 -2.04
CA ALA A 14 -4.27 -22.42 -2.92
C ALA A 14 -3.07 -21.58 -2.44
N ALA A 15 -1.88 -22.18 -2.48
CA ALA A 15 -0.65 -21.48 -2.13
C ALA A 15 -0.45 -20.25 -3.03
N GLN A 16 -0.43 -19.07 -2.42
CA GLN A 16 -0.33 -17.82 -3.15
C GLN A 16 1.11 -17.60 -3.66
N PRO A 17 1.30 -17.03 -4.86
CA PRO A 17 2.63 -16.83 -5.44
C PRO A 17 3.62 -16.06 -4.57
N TYR A 18 3.15 -15.08 -3.79
CA TYR A 18 4.01 -14.31 -2.90
C TYR A 18 4.63 -15.16 -1.77
N LEU A 19 4.03 -16.31 -1.42
CA LEU A 19 4.59 -17.23 -0.43
C LEU A 19 5.79 -18.01 -0.97
N LYS A 20 5.98 -18.07 -2.30
CA LYS A 20 7.11 -18.75 -2.95
C LYS A 20 8.38 -17.89 -3.01
N LEU A 21 8.31 -16.61 -2.63
CA LEU A 21 9.48 -15.73 -2.61
C LEU A 21 10.54 -16.28 -1.66
N THR A 22 11.79 -16.39 -2.11
CA THR A 22 12.88 -16.98 -1.31
C THR A 22 13.37 -16.04 -0.21
N SER A 23 13.42 -14.74 -0.48
CA SER A 23 13.87 -13.72 0.49
C SER A 23 12.84 -13.54 1.61
N THR A 24 13.24 -13.86 2.84
CA THR A 24 12.36 -13.85 4.02
C THR A 24 11.78 -12.45 4.33
N LYS A 25 12.62 -11.41 4.46
CA LYS A 25 12.14 -10.06 4.85
C LYS A 25 11.20 -9.42 3.82
N PRO A 26 11.51 -9.42 2.50
CA PRO A 26 10.57 -8.92 1.49
C PRO A 26 9.25 -9.70 1.48
N ARG A 27 9.31 -11.03 1.59
CA ARG A 27 8.11 -11.88 1.67
C ARG A 27 7.25 -11.49 2.87
N GLU A 28 7.85 -11.32 4.03
CA GLU A 28 7.16 -10.92 5.26
C GLU A 28 6.53 -9.52 5.11
N ALA A 29 7.25 -8.55 4.56
CA ALA A 29 6.72 -7.22 4.31
C ALA A 29 5.48 -7.25 3.39
N LEU A 30 5.54 -8.05 2.32
CA LEU A 30 4.40 -8.22 1.40
C LEU A 30 3.22 -8.94 2.07
N VAL A 31 3.45 -9.97 2.88
CA VAL A 31 2.40 -10.63 3.67
C VAL A 31 1.74 -9.63 4.61
N ARG A 32 2.54 -8.87 5.36
CA ARG A 32 2.06 -7.82 6.27
C ARG A 32 1.24 -6.76 5.55
N LEU A 33 1.62 -6.36 4.33
CA LEU A 33 0.81 -5.46 3.51
C LEU A 33 -0.56 -6.08 3.20
N LEU A 34 -0.61 -7.34 2.76
CA LEU A 34 -1.85 -8.01 2.34
C LEU A 34 -2.79 -8.37 3.51
N THR A 35 -2.24 -8.55 4.71
CA THR A 35 -3.01 -8.90 5.92
C THR A 35 -3.32 -7.70 6.81
N SER A 36 -3.17 -6.47 6.30
CA SER A 36 -3.37 -5.22 7.05
C SER A 36 -2.54 -5.14 8.34
N ASP A 37 -1.31 -5.69 8.31
CA ASP A 37 -0.31 -5.67 9.39
C ASP A 37 0.92 -4.79 9.08
N HIS A 38 0.68 -3.72 8.34
CA HIS A 38 1.69 -2.76 7.89
C HIS A 38 1.76 -1.53 8.81
N PRO A 39 2.88 -0.76 8.78
CA PRO A 39 3.11 0.36 9.69
C PRO A 39 2.42 1.67 9.27
N PHE A 40 1.57 1.64 8.25
CA PHE A 40 0.89 2.84 7.74
C PHE A 40 -0.15 3.36 8.74
N GLY A 41 -0.37 4.67 8.71
CA GLY A 41 -1.17 5.39 9.69
C GLY A 41 -2.62 4.94 9.74
N ILE A 42 -3.18 4.42 8.64
CA ILE A 42 -4.52 3.84 8.62
C ILE A 42 -4.66 2.70 9.65
N GLU A 43 -3.66 1.80 9.74
CA GLU A 43 -3.65 0.66 10.65
C GLU A 43 -3.12 1.03 12.03
N VAL A 44 -2.06 1.83 12.10
CA VAL A 44 -1.52 2.31 13.39
C VAL A 44 -2.60 3.08 14.15
N GLY A 45 -3.32 3.98 13.48
CA GLY A 45 -4.41 4.74 14.09
C GLY A 45 -5.60 3.87 14.51
N ARG A 46 -5.93 2.83 13.72
CA ARG A 46 -6.99 1.87 14.04
C ARG A 46 -6.71 1.09 15.33
N ARG A 47 -5.44 0.78 15.59
CA ARG A 47 -4.99 -0.06 16.72
C ARG A 47 -4.72 0.72 18.01
N ARG A 48 -4.81 2.06 18.00
CA ARG A 48 -4.65 2.87 19.22
C ARG A 48 -5.85 2.71 20.16
N SER A 49 -5.63 3.11 21.42
CA SER A 49 -6.68 3.21 22.44
C SER A 49 -6.69 4.63 23.04
N PRO A 50 -7.73 5.44 22.77
CA PRO A 50 -8.83 5.18 21.84
C PRO A 50 -8.36 5.15 20.37
N PRO A 51 -9.09 4.47 19.46
CA PRO A 51 -8.77 4.49 18.04
C PRO A 51 -8.84 5.92 17.46
N VAL A 52 -7.88 6.27 16.61
CA VAL A 52 -7.89 7.55 15.90
C VAL A 52 -8.92 7.48 14.76
N PRO A 53 -9.82 8.46 14.59
CA PRO A 53 -10.76 8.47 13.45
C PRO A 53 -10.04 8.48 12.09
N PRO A 54 -10.54 7.79 11.03
CA PRO A 54 -9.87 7.74 9.74
C PRO A 54 -9.49 9.10 9.16
N ASN A 55 -10.40 10.08 9.20
CA ASN A 55 -10.18 11.45 8.71
C ASN A 55 -9.08 12.22 9.47
N CYS A 56 -8.62 11.70 10.61
CA CYS A 56 -7.52 12.25 11.41
C CYS A 56 -6.18 11.52 11.17
N ARG A 57 -6.17 10.41 10.42
CA ARG A 57 -4.98 9.58 10.10
C ARG A 57 -4.25 10.10 8.85
N ILE A 58 -3.89 11.38 8.88
CA ILE A 58 -3.23 12.07 7.77
C ILE A 58 -1.81 11.52 7.57
N CYS A 59 -1.36 11.45 6.32
CA CYS A 59 -0.01 11.03 5.95
C CYS A 59 1.07 11.82 6.70
N ARG A 60 1.93 11.11 7.45
CA ARG A 60 3.07 11.67 8.21
C ARG A 60 4.14 12.30 7.33
N PHE A 61 4.16 11.92 6.05
CA PHE A 61 5.13 12.37 5.06
C PHE A 61 4.69 13.69 4.42
N CYS A 62 3.64 13.66 3.59
CA CYS A 62 3.21 14.84 2.84
C CYS A 62 2.39 15.83 3.68
N ARG A 63 1.74 15.37 4.76
CA ARG A 63 0.85 16.16 5.63
C ARG A 63 -0.22 16.95 4.88
N GLN A 64 -0.56 16.52 3.67
CA GLN A 64 -1.57 17.16 2.84
C GLN A 64 -2.96 16.92 3.42
N LYS A 65 -3.83 17.92 3.29
CA LYS A 65 -5.23 17.81 3.71
C LYS A 65 -5.90 16.63 3.00
N ALA A 66 -6.68 15.85 3.75
CA ALA A 66 -7.40 14.66 3.25
C ALA A 66 -6.52 13.56 2.62
N ALA A 67 -5.19 13.66 2.67
CA ALA A 67 -4.29 12.57 2.28
C ALA A 67 -4.19 11.58 3.44
N LEU A 68 -4.98 10.50 3.38
CA LEU A 68 -4.89 9.42 4.35
C LEU A 68 -3.57 8.66 4.19
N GLU A 69 -2.99 8.24 5.30
CA GLU A 69 -1.83 7.35 5.28
C GLU A 69 -2.25 5.90 5.05
N ASP A 70 -2.82 5.62 3.88
CA ASP A 70 -3.19 4.29 3.42
C ASP A 70 -2.16 3.70 2.43
N GLU A 71 -2.38 2.45 2.05
CA GLU A 71 -1.51 1.68 1.16
C GLU A 71 -1.38 2.32 -0.21
N MET A 72 -2.48 2.80 -0.80
CA MET A 72 -2.46 3.39 -2.13
C MET A 72 -1.71 4.71 -2.12
N HIS A 73 -1.94 5.54 -1.11
CA HIS A 73 -1.27 6.80 -0.95
C HIS A 73 0.23 6.61 -0.75
N VAL A 74 0.63 5.86 0.29
CA VAL A 74 2.05 5.71 0.64
C VAL A 74 2.83 5.05 -0.48
N LEU A 75 2.30 3.96 -1.08
CA LEU A 75 3.01 3.23 -2.13
C LEU A 75 2.99 3.97 -3.47
N PHE A 76 1.91 4.65 -3.85
CA PHE A 76 1.74 5.03 -5.26
C PHE A 76 1.48 6.51 -5.53
N THR A 77 1.00 7.31 -4.58
CA THR A 77 0.64 8.70 -4.88
C THR A 77 1.27 9.75 -3.97
N CYS A 78 1.87 9.36 -2.85
CA CYS A 78 2.51 10.32 -1.94
C CYS A 78 3.62 11.09 -2.65
N GLU A 79 3.64 12.40 -2.43
CA GLU A 79 4.55 13.35 -3.09
C GLU A 79 5.79 13.69 -2.25
N ASP A 80 5.96 13.08 -1.07
CA ASP A 80 7.20 13.22 -0.30
C ASP A 80 8.38 12.69 -1.11
N ALA A 81 9.42 13.51 -1.21
CA ALA A 81 10.58 13.24 -2.06
C ALA A 81 11.27 11.91 -1.74
N ARG A 82 11.25 11.45 -0.49
CA ARG A 82 11.87 10.18 -0.09
C ARG A 82 11.05 8.99 -0.60
N LEU A 83 9.72 9.06 -0.47
CA LEU A 83 8.82 8.03 -1.02
C LEU A 83 8.84 8.01 -2.55
N GLN A 84 8.85 9.17 -3.20
CA GLN A 84 9.03 9.27 -4.64
C GLN A 84 10.37 8.66 -5.09
N HIS A 85 11.46 8.93 -4.37
CA HIS A 85 12.77 8.38 -4.69
C HIS A 85 12.80 6.84 -4.60
N ILE A 86 12.23 6.26 -3.53
CA ILE A 86 12.13 4.80 -3.40
C ILE A 86 11.24 4.22 -4.51
N ARG A 87 10.12 4.88 -4.83
CA ARG A 87 9.22 4.44 -5.90
C ARG A 87 9.91 4.44 -7.27
N GLU A 88 10.67 5.47 -7.58
CA GLU A 88 11.39 5.53 -8.86
C GLU A 88 12.53 4.50 -8.92
N THR A 89 13.34 4.40 -7.87
CA THR A 89 14.56 3.58 -7.89
C THR A 89 14.32 2.11 -7.59
N GLN A 90 13.49 1.78 -6.60
CA GLN A 90 13.28 0.41 -6.13
C GLN A 90 12.07 -0.28 -6.78
N LEU A 91 11.12 0.48 -7.31
CA LEU A 91 9.99 -0.09 -8.05
C LEU A 91 10.13 0.13 -9.56
N LEU A 92 10.02 1.37 -10.03
CA LEU A 92 9.85 1.63 -11.46
C LEU A 92 11.09 1.27 -12.26
N GLN A 93 12.28 1.67 -11.80
CA GLN A 93 13.55 1.34 -12.48
C GLN A 93 13.81 -0.17 -12.50
N LEU A 94 13.57 -0.88 -11.40
CA LEU A 94 13.78 -2.33 -11.32
C LEU A 94 12.72 -3.14 -12.09
N LEU A 95 11.52 -2.59 -12.30
CA LEU A 95 10.50 -3.21 -13.14
C LEU A 95 10.79 -3.06 -14.64
N LEU A 96 11.56 -2.06 -15.09
CA LEU A 96 11.78 -1.80 -16.51
C LEU A 96 12.28 -3.02 -17.31
N PRO A 97 13.26 -3.81 -16.84
CA PRO A 97 13.73 -4.99 -17.59
C PRO A 97 12.68 -6.12 -17.68
N LEU A 98 11.75 -6.18 -16.72
CA LEU A 98 10.73 -7.25 -16.61
C LEU A 98 9.40 -6.85 -17.27
N LEU A 99 9.18 -5.56 -17.43
CA LEU A 99 7.97 -4.94 -17.94
C LEU A 99 8.33 -3.67 -18.72
N PRO A 100 8.68 -3.81 -20.01
CA PRO A 100 8.84 -2.66 -20.89
C PRO A 100 7.55 -1.83 -20.87
N GLY A 101 7.65 -0.56 -20.46
CA GLY A 101 6.50 0.31 -20.25
C GLY A 101 5.99 0.40 -18.80
N ALA A 102 6.72 -0.13 -17.80
CA ALA A 102 6.35 -0.03 -16.38
C ALA A 102 5.94 1.40 -15.95
N ARG A 103 6.72 2.42 -16.33
CA ARG A 103 6.39 3.83 -16.07
C ARG A 103 5.13 4.33 -16.76
N GLN A 104 4.84 3.82 -17.96
CA GLN A 104 3.63 4.19 -18.68
C GLN A 104 2.40 3.56 -18.05
N LEU A 105 2.48 2.28 -17.65
CA LEU A 105 1.42 1.60 -16.92
C LEU A 105 1.17 2.26 -15.57
N PHE A 106 2.24 2.55 -14.82
CA PHE A 106 2.16 3.21 -13.53
C PHE A 106 1.43 4.57 -13.60
N ARG A 107 1.68 5.36 -14.65
CA ARG A 107 1.01 6.65 -14.85
C ARG A 107 -0.43 6.55 -15.34
N ARG A 108 -0.81 5.44 -15.97
CA ARG A 108 -2.12 5.27 -16.62
C ARG A 108 -3.13 4.52 -15.78
N LEU A 109 -2.66 3.65 -14.90
CA LEU A 109 -3.51 2.81 -14.07
C LEU A 109 -3.80 3.49 -12.74
N GLU A 110 -5.04 3.35 -12.28
CA GLU A 110 -5.38 3.65 -10.89
C GLU A 110 -4.51 2.83 -9.93
N PRO A 111 -4.14 3.36 -8.74
CA PRO A 111 -3.22 2.71 -7.81
C PRO A 111 -3.56 1.24 -7.50
N LEU A 112 -4.83 0.97 -7.20
CA LEU A 112 -5.31 -0.38 -6.89
C LEU A 112 -5.25 -1.31 -8.11
N ALA A 113 -5.51 -0.78 -9.31
CA ALA A 113 -5.39 -1.55 -10.55
C ALA A 113 -3.92 -1.88 -10.84
N PHE A 114 -3.00 -0.95 -10.59
CA PHE A 114 -1.57 -1.20 -10.70
C PHE A 114 -1.10 -2.26 -9.69
N LEU A 115 -1.54 -2.17 -8.43
CA LEU A 115 -1.25 -3.19 -7.41
C LEU A 115 -1.73 -4.56 -7.87
N ASN A 116 -3.00 -4.70 -8.26
CA ASN A 116 -3.57 -5.96 -8.72
C ASN A 116 -2.81 -6.53 -9.93
N PHE A 117 -2.40 -5.67 -10.86
CA PHE A 117 -1.60 -6.06 -12.00
C PHE A 117 -0.24 -6.64 -11.58
N VAL A 118 0.48 -5.97 -10.68
CA VAL A 118 1.77 -6.43 -10.18
C VAL A 118 1.63 -7.73 -9.38
N MET A 119 0.62 -7.81 -8.52
CA MET A 119 0.33 -8.99 -7.71
C MET A 119 -0.03 -10.23 -8.56
N GLY A 120 -0.64 -10.02 -9.72
CA GLY A 120 -1.01 -11.09 -10.66
C GLY A 120 0.16 -11.62 -11.51
N LYS A 121 1.39 -11.11 -11.35
CA LYS A 121 2.54 -11.51 -12.16
C LYS A 121 3.68 -11.99 -11.25
N GLU A 122 3.84 -13.30 -11.12
CA GLU A 122 4.84 -13.91 -10.22
C GLU A 122 6.25 -13.29 -10.39
N ARG A 123 6.66 -13.07 -11.65
CA ARG A 123 7.97 -12.47 -11.98
C ARG A 123 8.19 -11.05 -11.44
N LEU A 124 7.14 -10.30 -11.13
CA LEU A 124 7.23 -8.92 -10.63
C LEU A 124 7.20 -8.86 -9.10
N LEU A 125 6.73 -9.94 -8.44
CA LEU A 125 6.53 -9.97 -6.99
C LEU A 125 7.82 -9.78 -6.21
N ALA A 126 8.94 -10.30 -6.70
CA ALA A 126 10.22 -10.12 -6.03
C ALA A 126 10.59 -8.64 -5.95
N VAL A 127 10.49 -7.89 -7.04
CA VAL A 127 10.75 -6.45 -7.06
C VAL A 127 9.77 -5.71 -6.16
N PHE A 128 8.48 -6.03 -6.26
CA PHE A 128 7.46 -5.35 -5.47
C PHE A 128 7.61 -5.61 -3.96
N ALA A 129 7.97 -6.83 -3.56
CA ALA A 129 8.21 -7.18 -2.16
C ALA A 129 9.40 -6.42 -1.56
N HIS A 130 10.49 -6.22 -2.32
CA HIS A 130 11.63 -5.41 -1.86
C HIS A 130 11.23 -3.94 -1.74
N TYR A 131 10.50 -3.42 -2.73
CA TYR A 131 9.96 -2.07 -2.68
C TYR A 131 9.09 -1.83 -1.43
N VAL A 132 8.17 -2.75 -1.11
CA VAL A 132 7.32 -2.65 0.08
C VAL A 132 8.16 -2.68 1.36
N LEU A 133 9.19 -3.52 1.43
CA LEU A 133 10.10 -3.57 2.56
C LEU A 133 10.84 -2.24 2.76
N ASP A 134 11.36 -1.64 1.69
CA ASP A 134 12.08 -0.36 1.76
C ASP A 134 11.15 0.79 2.19
N VAL A 135 9.91 0.78 1.70
CA VAL A 135 8.88 1.73 2.17
C VAL A 135 8.57 1.53 3.64
N PHE A 136 8.42 0.30 4.13
CA PHE A 136 8.18 0.04 5.56
C PHE A 136 9.34 0.54 6.42
N GLN A 137 10.58 0.27 6.01
CA GLN A 137 11.76 0.78 6.70
C GLN A 137 11.75 2.31 6.78
N LEU A 138 11.40 3.00 5.70
CA LEU A 138 11.27 4.46 5.72
C LEU A 138 10.13 4.92 6.65
N VAL A 139 8.96 4.28 6.61
CA VAL A 139 7.82 4.60 7.47
C VAL A 139 8.17 4.46 8.95
N ASP A 140 8.94 3.43 9.31
CA ASP A 140 9.37 3.20 10.68
C ASP A 140 10.35 4.28 11.20
N THR A 141 11.01 5.03 10.31
CA THR A 141 11.87 6.17 10.71
C THR A 141 11.11 7.45 11.02
N VAL A 142 9.85 7.57 10.61
CA VAL A 142 9.05 8.79 10.79
C VAL A 142 7.92 8.51 11.78
N PRO A 143 7.79 9.28 12.88
CA PRO A 143 6.71 9.06 13.85
C PRO A 143 5.32 9.17 13.22
N PHE A 144 4.39 8.34 13.70
CA PHE A 144 2.97 8.43 13.33
C PHE A 144 2.45 9.85 13.54
N PHE A 145 1.71 10.35 12.56
CA PHE A 145 1.12 11.68 12.56
C PHE A 145 -0.40 11.57 12.56
N SER A 146 -1.05 12.36 13.41
CA SER A 146 -2.49 12.53 13.41
C SER A 146 -2.85 13.96 13.74
N VAL A 147 -3.98 14.41 13.23
CA VAL A 147 -4.51 15.75 13.52
C VAL A 147 -5.69 15.67 14.48
N PRO A 148 -5.96 16.73 15.28
CA PRO A 148 -7.23 16.86 15.99
C PRO A 148 -8.41 16.80 15.01
N SER A 149 -9.55 16.30 15.46
CA SER A 149 -10.76 16.13 14.62
C SER A 149 -11.28 17.46 14.03
N ASP A 150 -11.03 18.54 14.75
CA ASP A 150 -11.41 19.92 14.48
C ASP A 150 -10.33 20.69 13.68
N SER A 151 -9.26 20.01 13.28
CA SER A 151 -8.21 20.56 12.43
C SER A 151 -8.73 20.85 11.02
N PRO A 152 -8.33 21.97 10.38
CA PRO A 152 -8.66 22.25 8.98
C PRO A 152 -8.05 21.24 8.00
N LEU A 153 -7.07 20.44 8.45
CA LEU A 153 -6.46 19.35 7.69
C LEU A 153 -7.26 18.05 7.75
N ALA A 154 -8.13 17.88 8.75
CA ALA A 154 -9.03 16.74 8.83
C ALA A 154 -9.98 16.80 7.62
N GLY A 155 -10.12 15.67 6.93
CA GLY A 155 -11.15 15.53 5.91
C GLY A 155 -12.56 15.60 6.53
N PRO A 156 -13.61 15.85 5.73
CA PRO A 156 -14.98 15.64 6.21
C PRO A 156 -15.07 14.21 6.78
N VAL A 157 -15.75 14.06 7.93
CA VAL A 157 -16.06 12.73 8.48
C VAL A 157 -16.90 12.02 7.42
N GLY A 158 -16.28 11.13 6.65
CA GLY A 158 -17.01 10.26 5.75
C GLY A 158 -17.98 9.46 6.59
N VAL A 159 -19.27 9.76 6.46
CA VAL A 159 -20.33 8.86 6.92
C VAL A 159 -20.08 7.57 6.15
N ASN A 160 -19.47 6.58 6.79
CA ASN A 160 -19.36 5.26 6.21
C ASN A 160 -20.80 4.81 5.93
N ALA A 161 -21.20 4.86 4.66
CA ALA A 161 -22.37 4.16 4.20
C ALA A 161 -22.14 2.69 4.52
N THR A 162 -22.89 2.22 5.51
CA THR A 162 -23.20 0.82 5.77
C THR A 162 -23.31 0.04 4.47
N VAL A 163 -22.48 -1.00 4.34
CA VAL A 163 -22.79 -2.18 3.52
C VAL A 163 -23.31 -3.24 4.47
#